data_AF-A0A7Y2KM61-F1
#
_entry.id   AF-A0A7Y2KM61-F1
#
_cell.length_a   1.000
_cell.length_b   1.000
_cell.length_c   1.000
_cell.angle_alpha   90.00
_cell.angle_beta   90.00
_cell.angle_gamma   90.00
#
_symmetry.space_group_name_H-M   'P 1'
#
loop_
_entity.id
_entity.type
_entity.pdbx_description
1 polymer ?
#
loop_
_entity_poly.entity_id
_entity_poly.type
_entity_poly.pdbx_seq_one_letter_code
_entity_poly.pdbx_strand_id
1 'polypeptide(L)'
;MTVSPAARVGDEIAHSNAGTGMLLGVLAGAAVGAVLVAATVATGGLALVAAAGAAAGMVSAGGLGGMYIGEASMGPPCGRFTDGSPNVFINGKAALFTAGSFASCDKDSGRIPLATGSSSVFINTGMAGREGEKVGCSAVSVAKVSPNVFIGGDSAQDPRVEIQPEVPAWAVTGLQILGVAGAIAALPFAIATVGVAATIGGAVLGGVGAYGGAKGGRALGEALGLSEAGKRALETAGGFLGGMVGGVAGTKGTQWFNKNYEIKYNPNVLSMNGAGAFSVKSRIPPSEGLSPNDPYILFNKTYKDARPQPRGQGPGGGRLQANHGLQGKWAKENLRQYGYDDRLAPAETIETGATKPFEHTIISNRQNARAAARLADGKGKWSSTLDEELEFTAQDYKAAGYSDETISKILDRQYKMLDKLNVPYTPVAGY
;
A
#
# COMPACT_ATOMS: atom_id res chain seq x y z
N MET A 1 0.89 12.43 25.56
CA MET A 1 1.60 13.70 25.27
C MET A 1 3.08 13.44 25.48
N THR A 2 3.90 13.78 24.50
CA THR A 2 5.36 13.69 24.61
C THR A 2 5.89 14.79 25.54
N VAL A 3 7.01 14.53 26.22
CA VAL A 3 7.65 15.46 27.16
C VAL A 3 9.13 15.47 26.82
N SER A 4 9.70 16.66 26.60
CA SER A 4 11.11 16.83 26.24
C SER A 4 11.75 17.95 27.05
N PRO A 5 13.07 17.90 27.29
CA PRO A 5 13.81 18.99 27.93
C PRO A 5 13.57 20.34 27.25
N ALA A 6 13.41 21.39 28.05
CA ALA A 6 13.26 22.75 27.54
C ALA A 6 14.58 23.24 26.92
N ALA A 7 14.48 23.83 25.72
CA ALA A 7 15.62 24.44 25.05
C ALA A 7 15.70 25.95 25.36
N ARG A 8 16.92 26.48 25.40
CA ARG A 8 17.26 27.82 25.88
C ARG A 8 18.34 28.45 25.02
N VAL A 9 18.54 29.76 25.17
CA VAL A 9 19.65 30.47 24.54
C VAL A 9 20.99 29.84 24.93
N GLY A 10 21.86 29.66 23.94
CA GLY A 10 23.17 29.02 24.08
C GLY A 10 23.15 27.50 24.01
N ASP A 11 21.98 26.86 23.94
CA ASP A 11 21.87 25.44 23.65
C ASP A 11 22.21 25.19 22.16
N GLU A 12 22.83 24.04 21.88
CA GLU A 12 23.43 23.75 20.58
C GLU A 12 22.38 23.28 19.57
N ILE A 13 22.71 23.43 18.28
CA ILE A 13 21.93 22.84 17.18
C ILE A 13 22.83 21.94 16.33
N ALA A 14 22.23 20.89 15.77
CA ALA A 14 22.89 20.01 14.82
C ALA A 14 21.93 19.60 13.70
N HIS A 15 22.48 19.37 12.52
CA HIS A 15 21.79 18.65 11.46
C HIS A 15 21.89 17.14 11.70
N SER A 16 20.96 16.38 11.15
CA SER A 16 21.09 14.94 11.11
C SER A 16 22.23 14.53 10.16
N ASN A 17 22.44 13.22 9.99
CA ASN A 17 23.33 12.67 8.99
C ASN A 17 22.55 12.17 7.76
N ALA A 18 21.34 12.67 7.52
CA ALA A 18 20.43 12.18 6.48
C ALA A 18 21.05 12.24 5.08
N GLY A 19 21.66 13.37 4.71
CA GLY A 19 22.31 13.54 3.41
C GLY A 19 23.50 12.60 3.21
N THR A 20 24.34 12.44 4.24
CA THR A 20 25.48 11.51 4.23
C THR A 20 25.01 10.06 4.17
N GLY A 21 24.00 9.71 4.95
CA GLY A 21 23.36 8.40 4.94
C GLY A 21 22.80 8.07 3.55
N MET A 22 22.11 9.02 2.91
CA MET A 22 21.60 8.86 1.55
C MET A 22 22.73 8.58 0.55
N LEU A 23 23.83 9.35 0.59
CA LEU A 23 24.95 9.18 -0.32
C LEU A 23 25.62 7.80 -0.14
N LEU A 24 25.93 7.41 1.09
CA LEU A 24 26.51 6.10 1.39
C LEU A 24 25.57 4.97 0.98
N GLY A 25 24.27 5.16 1.19
CA GLY A 25 23.22 4.25 0.77
C GLY A 25 23.16 4.07 -0.74
N VAL A 26 23.20 5.16 -1.52
CA VAL A 26 23.26 5.14 -2.99
C VAL A 26 24.50 4.37 -3.47
N LEU A 27 25.68 4.66 -2.90
CA LEU A 27 26.92 3.99 -3.27
C LEU A 27 26.88 2.49 -2.98
N ALA A 28 26.35 2.11 -1.81
CA ALA A 28 26.17 0.71 -1.45
C ALA A 28 25.17 0.01 -2.39
N GLY A 29 24.05 0.66 -2.70
CA GLY A 29 23.05 0.16 -3.66
C GLY A 29 23.62 0.00 -5.07
N ALA A 30 24.43 0.95 -5.53
CA ALA A 30 25.08 0.92 -6.83
C ALA A 30 26.12 -0.20 -6.92
N ALA A 31 26.93 -0.40 -5.88
CA ALA A 31 27.90 -1.49 -5.82
C ALA A 31 27.21 -2.87 -5.92
N VAL A 32 26.11 -3.07 -5.18
CA VAL A 32 25.31 -4.30 -5.26
C VAL A 32 24.67 -4.47 -6.63
N GLY A 33 24.09 -3.39 -7.18
CA GLY A 33 23.50 -3.40 -8.52
C GLY A 33 24.50 -3.77 -9.60
N ALA A 34 25.73 -3.25 -9.52
CA ALA A 34 26.81 -3.58 -10.46
C ALA A 34 27.19 -5.05 -10.41
N VAL A 35 27.28 -5.65 -9.21
CA VAL A 35 27.54 -7.10 -9.05
C VAL A 35 26.42 -7.93 -9.67
N LEU A 36 25.16 -7.54 -9.47
CA LEU A 36 24.01 -8.25 -10.03
C LEU A 36 24.01 -8.22 -11.57
N VAL A 37 24.28 -7.05 -12.15
CA VAL A 37 24.36 -6.88 -13.60
C VAL A 37 25.54 -7.69 -14.16
N ALA A 38 26.71 -7.62 -13.54
CA ALA A 38 27.89 -8.38 -13.96
C ALA A 38 27.67 -9.90 -13.93
N ALA A 39 27.04 -10.41 -12.87
CA ALA A 39 26.68 -11.82 -12.76
C ALA A 39 25.71 -12.25 -13.88
N THR A 40 24.74 -11.40 -14.21
CA THR A 40 23.75 -11.67 -15.27
C THR A 40 24.39 -11.72 -16.66
N VAL A 41 25.36 -10.83 -16.91
CA VAL A 41 26.17 -10.84 -18.15
C VAL A 41 26.97 -12.14 -18.23
N ALA A 42 27.61 -12.55 -17.14
CA ALA A 42 28.40 -13.78 -17.09
C ALA A 42 27.55 -15.05 -17.34
N THR A 43 26.27 -15.04 -16.97
CA THR A 43 25.33 -16.17 -17.19
C THR A 43 24.59 -16.14 -18.52
N GLY A 44 25.00 -15.29 -19.49
CA GLY A 44 24.44 -15.28 -20.84
C GLY A 44 23.40 -14.19 -21.14
N GLY A 45 23.32 -13.13 -20.32
CA GLY A 45 22.71 -11.83 -20.68
C GLY A 45 21.19 -11.78 -20.86
N LEU A 46 20.52 -12.92 -20.84
CA LEU A 46 19.10 -13.09 -21.15
C LEU A 46 18.14 -12.32 -20.22
N ALA A 47 18.63 -11.91 -19.05
CA ALA A 47 17.89 -11.19 -18.01
C ALA A 47 18.41 -9.76 -17.76
N LEU A 48 19.24 -9.21 -18.66
CA LEU A 48 19.98 -7.97 -18.42
C LEU A 48 19.09 -6.76 -18.10
N VAL A 49 17.94 -6.63 -18.77
CA VAL A 49 16.98 -5.54 -18.51
C VAL A 49 16.41 -5.59 -17.09
N ALA A 50 16.14 -6.80 -16.60
CA ALA A 50 15.65 -6.97 -15.25
C ALA A 50 16.75 -6.85 -14.19
N ALA A 51 17.97 -7.30 -14.50
CA ALA A 51 19.12 -7.05 -13.65
C ALA A 51 19.43 -5.55 -13.53
N ALA A 52 19.29 -4.80 -14.62
CA ALA A 52 19.39 -3.34 -14.62
C ALA A 52 18.25 -2.69 -13.82
N GLY A 53 17.02 -3.19 -13.97
CA GLY A 53 15.87 -2.73 -13.17
C GLY A 53 16.04 -2.99 -11.68
N ALA A 54 16.49 -4.19 -11.31
CA ALA A 54 16.80 -4.54 -9.93
C ALA A 54 17.97 -3.70 -9.39
N ALA A 55 19.02 -3.46 -10.19
CA ALA A 55 20.13 -2.58 -9.82
C ALA A 55 19.67 -1.13 -9.58
N ALA A 56 18.77 -0.60 -10.41
CA ALA A 56 18.14 0.70 -10.18
C ALA A 56 17.33 0.72 -8.88
N GLY A 57 16.54 -0.32 -8.62
CA GLY A 57 15.82 -0.50 -7.35
C GLY A 57 16.75 -0.54 -6.14
N MET A 58 17.94 -1.15 -6.28
CA MET A 58 18.95 -1.21 -5.23
C MET A 58 19.57 0.15 -4.91
N VAL A 59 19.84 0.97 -5.92
CA VAL A 59 20.29 2.36 -5.74
C VAL A 59 19.25 3.18 -4.99
N SER A 60 17.98 3.05 -5.38
CA SER A 60 16.86 3.73 -4.73
C SER A 60 16.65 3.29 -3.29
N ALA A 61 16.60 1.98 -3.03
CA ALA A 61 16.43 1.44 -1.70
C ALA A 61 17.61 1.77 -0.78
N GLY A 62 18.83 1.66 -1.32
CA GLY A 62 20.04 2.07 -0.62
C GLY A 62 20.00 3.54 -0.23
N GLY A 63 19.71 4.44 -1.18
CA GLY A 63 19.63 5.87 -0.93
C GLY A 63 18.55 6.27 0.08
N LEU A 64 17.32 5.79 -0.09
CA LEU A 64 16.21 6.11 0.82
C LEU A 64 16.39 5.48 2.21
N GLY A 65 16.87 4.24 2.28
CA GLY A 65 17.15 3.55 3.53
C GLY A 65 18.33 4.19 4.28
N GLY A 66 19.38 4.57 3.55
CA GLY A 66 20.52 5.29 4.09
C GLY A 66 20.13 6.65 4.64
N MET A 67 19.24 7.38 3.95
CA MET A 67 18.69 8.65 4.43
C MET A 67 17.99 8.49 5.78
N TYR A 68 17.08 7.51 5.90
CA TYR A 68 16.32 7.26 7.14
C TYR A 68 17.23 6.87 8.31
N ILE A 69 18.26 6.04 8.06
CA ILE A 69 19.27 5.71 9.07
C ILE A 69 20.06 6.95 9.47
N GLY A 70 20.38 7.81 8.50
CA GLY A 70 21.08 9.07 8.72
C GLY A 70 20.25 10.08 9.53
N GLU A 71 18.94 10.15 9.31
CA GLU A 71 18.02 11.00 10.08
C GLU A 71 17.99 10.63 11.57
N ALA A 72 18.17 9.35 11.89
CA ALA A 72 18.21 8.86 13.28
C ALA A 72 19.53 9.19 14.02
N SER A 73 20.54 9.70 13.31
CA SER A 73 21.83 10.07 13.89
C SER A 73 22.10 11.56 13.70
N MET A 74 22.34 12.27 14.79
CA MET A 74 22.76 13.66 14.74
C MET A 74 24.24 13.78 14.36
N GLY A 75 24.56 14.75 13.52
CA GLY A 75 25.92 15.18 13.26
C GLY A 75 26.51 15.94 14.46
N PRO A 76 27.78 16.38 14.35
CA PRO A 76 28.35 17.26 15.36
C PRO A 76 27.56 18.59 15.44
N PRO A 77 27.54 19.24 16.62
CA PRO A 77 27.00 20.59 16.77
C PRO A 77 27.56 21.53 15.70
N CYS A 78 26.67 22.27 15.06
CA CYS A 78 26.99 23.18 13.96
C CYS A 78 26.50 24.59 14.23
N GLY A 79 26.19 24.91 15.48
CA GLY A 79 25.59 26.20 15.83
C GLY A 79 24.96 26.20 17.22
N ARG A 80 24.27 27.30 17.54
CA ARG A 80 23.53 27.47 18.80
C ARG A 80 22.43 28.52 18.69
N PHE A 81 21.49 28.49 19.62
CA PHE A 81 20.52 29.56 19.79
C PHE A 81 21.18 30.83 20.34
N THR A 82 20.93 31.97 19.68
CA THR A 82 21.48 33.28 20.05
C THR A 82 20.45 34.17 20.71
N ASP A 83 19.17 33.97 20.41
CA ASP A 83 18.06 34.81 20.85
C ASP A 83 16.92 33.96 21.40
N GLY A 84 16.23 34.51 22.41
CA GLY A 84 15.13 33.83 23.09
C GLY A 84 14.21 34.83 23.78
N SER A 85 13.42 34.32 24.72
CA SER A 85 12.44 35.12 25.47
C SER A 85 13.09 36.27 26.26
N PRO A 86 12.51 37.48 26.23
CA PRO A 86 13.00 38.62 26.99
C PRO A 86 12.64 38.56 28.49
N ASN A 87 11.68 37.72 28.88
CA ASN A 87 11.06 37.73 30.20
C ASN A 87 10.83 36.33 30.81
N VAL A 88 10.99 35.25 30.04
CA VAL A 88 10.87 33.87 30.53
C VAL A 88 12.25 33.22 30.49
N PHE A 89 12.76 32.88 31.66
CA PHE A 89 14.08 32.28 31.82
C PHE A 89 13.95 30.88 32.44
N ILE A 90 14.67 29.92 31.86
CA ILE A 90 14.77 28.55 32.35
C ILE A 90 16.22 28.32 32.75
N ASN A 91 16.47 27.99 34.02
CA ASN A 91 17.80 27.89 34.61
C ASN A 91 18.69 29.13 34.35
N GLY A 92 18.10 30.34 34.43
CA GLY A 92 18.83 31.60 34.23
C GLY A 92 19.18 31.93 32.78
N LYS A 93 18.77 31.11 31.81
CA LYS A 93 18.91 31.39 30.36
C LYS A 93 17.55 31.67 29.74
N ALA A 94 17.50 32.57 28.77
CA ALA A 94 16.25 32.88 28.07
C ALA A 94 15.67 31.62 27.42
N ALA A 95 14.39 31.34 27.67
CA ALA A 95 13.68 30.21 27.11
C ALA A 95 13.40 30.43 25.62
N LEU A 96 13.37 29.36 24.84
CA LEU A 96 13.08 29.47 23.41
C LEU A 96 11.58 29.37 23.13
N PHE A 97 11.15 30.08 22.09
CA PHE A 97 9.80 30.07 21.59
C PHE A 97 9.77 30.43 20.10
N THR A 98 8.81 29.89 19.36
CA THR A 98 8.63 30.25 17.95
C THR A 98 8.27 31.73 17.81
N ALA A 99 8.44 32.32 16.62
CA ALA A 99 8.27 33.76 16.35
C ALA A 99 9.34 34.72 16.90
N GLY A 100 10.10 34.35 17.93
CA GLY A 100 11.05 35.28 18.57
C GLY A 100 12.42 34.71 18.92
N SER A 101 12.66 33.41 18.69
CA SER A 101 13.95 32.78 18.96
C SER A 101 14.68 32.45 17.67
N PHE A 102 15.99 32.67 17.67
CA PHE A 102 16.84 32.51 16.50
C PHE A 102 18.11 31.75 16.85
N ALA A 103 18.59 30.95 15.90
CA ALA A 103 19.87 30.26 15.95
C ALA A 103 20.83 30.82 14.89
N SER A 104 22.12 30.64 15.18
CA SER A 104 23.20 30.77 14.20
C SER A 104 23.69 29.37 13.87
N CYS A 105 23.87 29.09 12.57
CA CYS A 105 24.39 27.82 12.06
C CYS A 105 25.64 28.08 11.20
N ASP A 106 26.63 27.22 11.27
CA ASP A 106 27.85 27.31 10.46
C ASP A 106 27.62 26.87 9.01
N LYS A 107 26.52 26.15 8.76
CA LYS A 107 26.15 25.59 7.46
C LYS A 107 25.12 26.43 6.70
N ASP A 108 24.61 27.50 7.31
CA ASP A 108 23.63 28.39 6.70
C ASP A 108 23.80 29.81 7.23
N SER A 109 23.53 30.81 6.39
CA SER A 109 23.80 32.21 6.71
C SER A 109 22.60 32.88 7.40
N GLY A 110 22.90 33.84 8.27
CA GLY A 110 21.89 34.72 8.87
C GLY A 110 21.28 34.20 10.17
N ARG A 111 20.19 34.87 10.58
CA ARG A 111 19.42 34.54 11.78
C ARG A 111 18.35 33.52 11.42
N ILE A 112 18.52 32.29 11.87
CA ILE A 112 17.65 31.17 11.50
C ILE A 112 16.56 31.01 12.56
N PRO A 113 15.28 31.25 12.24
CA PRO A 113 14.20 31.20 13.22
C PRO A 113 13.94 29.77 13.73
N LEU A 114 13.53 29.64 14.99
CA LEU A 114 12.94 28.41 15.52
C LEU A 114 11.61 28.14 14.80
N ALA A 115 11.52 26.96 14.17
CA ALA A 115 10.44 26.62 13.26
C ALA A 115 9.40 25.70 13.89
N THR A 116 9.76 24.87 14.88
CA THR A 116 8.82 24.02 15.60
C THR A 116 8.87 24.23 17.11
N GLY A 117 7.82 23.83 17.81
CA GLY A 117 7.72 23.91 19.27
C GLY A 117 6.56 23.07 19.81
N SER A 118 6.31 23.17 21.11
CA SER A 118 5.19 22.49 21.77
C SER A 118 3.83 22.97 21.24
N SER A 119 2.94 22.03 20.95
CA SER A 119 1.54 22.28 20.57
C SER A 119 0.65 22.71 21.75
N SER A 120 1.13 22.60 22.99
CA SER A 120 0.31 22.80 24.20
C SER A 120 0.90 23.79 25.19
N VAL A 121 2.19 24.13 25.06
CA VAL A 121 2.88 25.07 25.93
C VAL A 121 3.42 26.21 25.09
N PHE A 122 2.98 27.41 25.42
CA PHE A 122 3.34 28.64 24.72
C PHE A 122 4.16 29.52 25.65
N ILE A 123 5.22 30.11 25.11
CA ILE A 123 6.05 31.10 25.79
C ILE A 123 5.89 32.40 25.00
N ASN A 124 5.41 33.44 25.67
CA ASN A 124 5.00 34.69 25.02
C ASN A 124 4.00 34.44 23.87
N THR A 125 4.38 34.82 22.65
CA THR A 125 3.53 34.79 21.45
C THR A 125 3.75 33.55 20.59
N GLY A 126 4.54 32.57 21.05
CA GLY A 126 4.92 31.41 20.26
C GLY A 126 4.97 30.11 21.04
N MET A 127 5.13 29.01 20.31
CA MET A 127 5.22 27.66 20.84
C MET A 127 6.55 27.46 21.54
N ALA A 128 6.57 26.84 22.71
CA ALA A 128 7.78 26.70 23.50
C ALA A 128 8.78 25.73 22.85
N GLY A 129 10.04 26.13 22.76
CA GLY A 129 11.13 25.35 22.17
C GLY A 129 11.67 24.27 23.14
N ARG A 130 12.01 23.12 22.58
CA ARG A 130 12.48 21.92 23.29
C ARG A 130 13.62 21.26 22.55
N GLU A 131 14.26 20.30 23.20
CA GLU A 131 15.15 19.35 22.52
C GLU A 131 14.43 18.69 21.35
N GLY A 132 15.12 18.58 20.20
CA GLY A 132 14.57 17.99 18.99
C GLY A 132 13.71 18.92 18.14
N GLU A 133 13.42 20.15 18.58
CA GLU A 133 12.68 21.11 17.75
C GLU A 133 13.57 21.68 16.63
N LYS A 134 12.98 21.82 15.44
CA LYS A 134 13.65 22.25 14.22
C LYS A 134 13.74 23.78 14.13
N VAL A 135 14.85 24.25 13.56
CA VAL A 135 15.00 25.61 13.04
C VAL A 135 14.82 25.64 11.52
N GLY A 136 14.73 26.83 10.92
CA GLY A 136 14.49 26.99 9.48
C GLY A 136 15.42 26.21 8.54
N CYS A 137 16.66 25.92 8.93
CA CYS A 137 17.59 25.10 8.13
C CYS A 137 17.45 23.58 8.36
N SER A 138 16.42 23.10 9.06
CA SER A 138 16.24 21.70 9.52
C SER A 138 17.19 21.21 10.61
N ALA A 139 18.15 22.00 11.08
CA ALA A 139 18.89 21.64 12.30
C ALA A 139 17.93 21.57 13.49
N VAL A 140 18.20 20.70 14.45
CA VAL A 140 17.41 20.57 15.68
C VAL A 140 18.22 20.97 16.90
N SER A 141 17.53 21.43 17.95
CA SER A 141 18.18 21.62 19.25
C SER A 141 18.72 20.30 19.78
N VAL A 142 20.01 20.25 20.07
CA VAL A 142 20.70 19.08 20.63
C VAL A 142 21.60 19.52 21.77
N ALA A 143 21.75 18.64 22.78
CA ALA A 143 22.71 18.79 23.87
C ALA A 143 22.57 20.08 24.70
N LYS A 144 23.06 20.05 25.95
CA LYS A 144 23.05 21.21 26.87
C LYS A 144 21.67 21.84 27.12
N VAL A 145 20.58 21.17 26.76
CA VAL A 145 19.19 21.54 27.09
C VAL A 145 18.95 21.52 28.60
N SER A 146 17.78 21.98 29.07
CA SER A 146 17.50 22.03 30.51
C SER A 146 17.56 20.63 31.15
N PRO A 147 18.34 20.44 32.23
CA PRO A 147 18.44 19.14 32.88
C PRO A 147 17.23 18.79 33.75
N ASN A 148 16.36 19.77 34.04
CA ASN A 148 15.31 19.61 35.04
C ASN A 148 13.99 20.32 34.72
N VAL A 149 13.91 21.08 33.62
CA VAL A 149 12.64 21.64 33.15
C VAL A 149 12.26 20.96 31.85
N PHE A 150 11.10 20.31 31.87
CA PHE A 150 10.57 19.57 30.74
C PHE A 150 9.24 20.16 30.30
N ILE A 151 9.04 20.22 28.99
CA ILE A 151 7.86 20.82 28.37
C ILE A 151 7.12 19.72 27.61
N GLY A 152 5.84 19.57 27.95
CA GLY A 152 4.93 18.61 27.32
C GLY A 152 4.38 19.11 25.98
N GLY A 153 3.67 18.24 25.28
CA GLY A 153 2.97 18.54 24.02
C GLY A 153 3.70 17.96 22.82
N ASP A 154 2.95 17.75 21.74
CA ASP A 154 3.53 17.24 20.50
C ASP A 154 4.23 18.39 19.75
N SER A 155 5.20 18.07 18.90
CA SER A 155 5.88 19.11 18.10
C SER A 155 4.95 19.60 16.99
N ALA A 156 4.76 20.92 16.93
CA ALA A 156 3.99 21.60 15.90
C ALA A 156 4.87 22.66 15.20
N GLN A 157 4.66 22.83 13.90
CA GLN A 157 5.38 23.81 13.09
C GLN A 157 4.70 25.19 13.13
N ASP A 158 5.49 26.25 13.26
CA ASP A 158 5.03 27.62 13.10
C ASP A 158 4.77 27.87 11.60
N PRO A 159 3.52 28.17 11.20
CA PRO A 159 3.17 28.32 9.77
C PRO A 159 3.88 29.50 9.09
N ARG A 160 4.52 30.39 9.86
CA ARG A 160 5.28 31.54 9.33
C ARG A 160 6.72 31.20 8.99
N VAL A 161 7.21 30.02 9.39
CA VAL A 161 8.61 29.61 9.21
C VAL A 161 8.67 28.41 8.29
N GLU A 162 9.29 28.62 7.13
CA GLU A 162 9.60 27.54 6.20
C GLU A 162 10.82 26.77 6.71
N ILE A 163 10.74 25.44 6.65
CA ILE A 163 11.83 24.54 6.99
C ILE A 163 12.44 24.05 5.68
N GLN A 164 13.67 24.46 5.41
CA GLN A 164 14.44 23.93 4.29
C GLN A 164 14.85 22.49 4.60
N PRO A 165 14.42 21.49 3.82
CA PRO A 165 14.71 20.10 4.12
C PRO A 165 16.20 19.80 3.96
N GLU A 166 16.78 19.04 4.90
CA GLU A 166 18.21 18.71 4.89
C GLU A 166 18.62 17.92 3.64
N VAL A 167 17.73 17.05 3.15
CA VAL A 167 17.85 16.41 1.83
C VAL A 167 16.86 17.08 0.88
N PRO A 168 17.30 17.58 -0.28
CA PRO A 168 16.41 18.28 -1.18
C PRO A 168 15.35 17.34 -1.78
N ALA A 169 14.12 17.82 -1.90
CA ALA A 169 12.97 17.02 -2.32
C ALA A 169 13.15 16.37 -3.71
N TRP A 170 13.90 16.99 -4.61
CA TRP A 170 14.20 16.43 -5.92
C TRP A 170 15.06 15.15 -5.83
N ALA A 171 15.94 15.05 -4.84
CA ALA A 171 16.80 13.87 -4.67
C ALA A 171 15.98 12.68 -4.15
N VAL A 172 15.11 12.92 -3.16
CA VAL A 172 14.16 11.92 -2.64
C VAL A 172 13.22 11.46 -3.76
N THR A 173 12.59 12.41 -4.45
CA THR A 173 11.68 12.13 -5.57
C THR A 173 12.39 11.38 -6.69
N GLY A 174 13.63 11.76 -7.02
CA GLY A 174 14.45 11.10 -8.03
C GLY A 174 14.73 9.63 -7.69
N LEU A 175 15.10 9.34 -6.43
CA LEU A 175 15.29 7.96 -5.97
C LEU A 175 13.98 7.17 -5.97
N GLN A 176 12.85 7.78 -5.63
CA GLN A 176 11.53 7.12 -5.71
C GLN A 176 11.15 6.77 -7.15
N ILE A 177 11.30 7.72 -8.09
CA ILE A 177 11.06 7.49 -9.52
C ILE A 177 11.98 6.39 -10.05
N LEU A 178 13.26 6.42 -9.70
CA LEU A 178 14.22 5.38 -10.07
C LEU A 178 13.82 4.00 -9.51
N GLY A 179 13.26 3.96 -8.30
CA GLY A 179 12.81 2.73 -7.67
C GLY A 179 11.59 2.14 -8.37
N VAL A 180 10.62 3.00 -8.74
CA VAL A 180 9.44 2.61 -9.51
C VAL A 180 9.82 2.17 -10.91
N ALA A 181 10.68 2.92 -11.61
CA ALA A 181 11.16 2.55 -12.94
C ALA A 181 11.97 1.24 -12.91
N GLY A 182 12.83 1.08 -11.90
CA GLY A 182 13.59 -0.15 -11.66
C GLY A 182 12.69 -1.35 -11.39
N ALA A 183 11.67 -1.16 -10.56
CA ALA A 183 10.65 -2.18 -10.31
C ALA A 183 9.93 -2.56 -11.61
N ILE A 184 9.44 -1.59 -12.40
CA ILE A 184 8.77 -1.82 -13.68
C ILE A 184 9.66 -2.59 -14.66
N ALA A 185 10.95 -2.24 -14.76
CA ALA A 185 11.91 -2.93 -15.61
C ALA A 185 12.22 -4.36 -15.13
N ALA A 186 12.15 -4.61 -13.82
CA ALA A 186 12.33 -5.94 -13.23
C ALA A 186 11.05 -6.80 -13.29
N LEU A 187 9.86 -6.20 -13.44
CA LEU A 187 8.57 -6.91 -13.45
C LEU A 187 8.52 -8.07 -14.45
N PRO A 188 8.93 -7.96 -15.73
CA PRO A 188 8.78 -9.05 -16.70
C PRO A 188 9.60 -10.29 -16.31
N PHE A 189 10.78 -10.08 -15.75
CA PHE A 189 11.63 -11.18 -15.29
C PHE A 189 11.18 -11.74 -13.95
N ALA A 190 10.72 -10.90 -13.02
CA ALA A 190 10.07 -11.36 -11.80
C ALA A 190 8.83 -12.20 -12.13
N ILE A 191 8.00 -11.78 -13.08
CA ILE A 191 6.87 -12.55 -13.59
C ILE A 191 7.33 -13.86 -14.24
N ALA A 192 8.42 -13.83 -15.01
CA ALA A 192 8.98 -15.03 -15.67
C ALA A 192 9.62 -16.03 -14.70
N THR A 193 10.17 -15.56 -13.57
CA THR A 193 10.91 -16.39 -12.60
C THR A 193 10.07 -16.81 -11.40
N VAL A 194 9.17 -15.95 -10.91
CA VAL A 194 8.36 -16.17 -9.71
C VAL A 194 6.84 -16.09 -9.94
N GLY A 195 6.38 -15.68 -11.13
CA GLY A 195 4.95 -15.63 -11.50
C GLY A 195 4.23 -14.34 -11.08
N VAL A 196 3.16 -13.96 -11.81
CA VAL A 196 2.40 -12.70 -11.62
C VAL A 196 1.84 -12.54 -10.20
N ALA A 197 1.41 -13.64 -9.58
CA ALA A 197 0.85 -13.64 -8.22
C ALA A 197 1.89 -13.32 -7.14
N ALA A 198 3.14 -13.74 -7.32
CA ALA A 198 4.24 -13.44 -6.41
C ALA A 198 4.65 -11.95 -6.50
N THR A 199 4.58 -11.38 -7.71
CA THR A 199 4.99 -10.00 -7.99
C THR A 199 4.05 -8.94 -7.37
N ILE A 200 2.74 -9.20 -7.33
CA ILE A 200 1.75 -8.27 -6.74
C ILE A 200 1.70 -8.42 -5.20
N GLY A 201 1.83 -9.64 -4.66
CA GLY A 201 1.80 -9.89 -3.21
C GLY A 201 3.04 -9.41 -2.46
N GLY A 202 4.22 -9.46 -3.11
CA GLY A 202 5.48 -8.95 -2.56
C GLY A 202 5.56 -7.42 -2.47
N ALA A 203 4.82 -6.70 -3.33
CA ALA A 203 4.80 -5.24 -3.36
C ALA A 203 3.99 -4.61 -2.21
N VAL A 204 3.14 -5.39 -1.51
CA VAL A 204 2.15 -4.84 -0.56
C VAL A 204 2.38 -5.26 0.91
N LEU A 205 3.06 -6.38 1.25
CA LEU A 205 3.00 -6.95 2.62
C LEU A 205 4.28 -7.62 3.22
N GLY A 206 5.49 -7.33 2.73
CA GLY A 206 6.70 -8.15 2.97
C GLY A 206 7.39 -8.08 4.35
N GLY A 207 6.83 -8.65 5.43
CA GLY A 207 7.50 -8.73 6.75
C GLY A 207 8.43 -9.96 6.95
N VAL A 208 7.94 -11.18 6.71
CA VAL A 208 8.69 -12.44 6.99
C VAL A 208 9.78 -12.71 5.96
N GLY A 209 9.49 -12.36 4.71
CA GLY A 209 10.46 -12.49 3.65
C GLY A 209 11.60 -11.49 3.74
N ALA A 210 11.33 -10.29 4.24
CA ALA A 210 12.37 -9.31 4.46
C ALA A 210 13.40 -9.80 5.46
N TYR A 211 12.97 -10.54 6.48
CA TYR A 211 13.89 -11.19 7.41
C TYR A 211 14.70 -12.33 6.76
N GLY A 212 14.04 -13.23 6.03
CA GLY A 212 14.69 -14.38 5.40
C GLY A 212 15.66 -14.01 4.28
N GLY A 213 15.27 -13.07 3.43
CA GLY A 213 16.14 -12.58 2.38
C GLY A 213 17.27 -11.72 2.93
N ALA A 214 17.09 -10.97 4.02
CA ALA A 214 18.20 -10.25 4.64
C ALA A 214 19.30 -11.22 5.10
N LYS A 215 18.90 -12.32 5.77
CA LYS A 215 19.83 -13.38 6.16
C LYS A 215 20.52 -14.05 4.97
N GLY A 216 19.78 -14.29 3.88
CA GLY A 216 20.34 -14.85 2.63
C GLY A 216 21.32 -13.91 1.93
N GLY A 217 21.01 -12.62 1.91
CA GLY A 217 21.89 -11.57 1.40
C GLY A 217 23.20 -11.48 2.16
N ARG A 218 23.16 -11.54 3.50
CA ARG A 218 24.37 -11.57 4.33
C ARG A 218 25.24 -12.80 4.05
N ALA A 219 24.63 -13.98 3.99
CA ALA A 219 25.34 -15.24 3.74
C ALA A 219 26.02 -15.25 2.35
N LEU A 220 25.37 -14.68 1.33
CA LEU A 220 25.97 -14.51 0.00
C LEU A 220 27.17 -13.53 0.06
N GLY A 221 27.09 -12.46 0.86
CA GLY A 221 28.19 -11.52 1.05
C GLY A 221 29.40 -12.14 1.76
N GLU A 222 29.16 -13.07 2.69
CA GLU A 222 30.22 -13.86 3.34
C GLU A 222 30.85 -14.87 2.37
N ALA A 223 30.04 -15.54 1.56
CA ALA A 223 30.53 -16.49 0.54
C ALA A 223 31.34 -15.81 -0.58
N LEU A 224 31.03 -14.54 -0.89
CA LEU A 224 31.76 -13.72 -1.87
C LEU A 224 32.97 -12.99 -1.26
N GLY A 225 33.26 -13.16 0.04
CA GLY A 225 34.38 -12.52 0.71
C GLY A 225 34.30 -10.98 0.79
N LEU A 226 33.08 -10.42 0.74
CA LEU A 226 32.88 -8.97 0.76
C LEU A 226 33.25 -8.36 2.12
N SER A 227 33.62 -7.07 2.12
CA SER A 227 33.79 -6.29 3.35
C SER A 227 32.47 -6.19 4.14
N GLU A 228 32.52 -5.86 5.44
CA GLU A 228 31.29 -5.73 6.25
C GLU A 228 30.29 -4.73 5.65
N ALA A 229 30.76 -3.67 4.99
CA ALA A 229 29.90 -2.74 4.27
C ALA A 229 29.18 -3.44 3.08
N GLY A 230 29.88 -4.28 2.32
CA GLY A 230 29.29 -5.06 1.22
C GLY A 230 28.30 -6.13 1.71
N LYS A 231 28.58 -6.77 2.85
CA LYS A 231 27.65 -7.74 3.49
C LYS A 231 26.37 -7.06 3.95
N ARG A 232 26.47 -5.89 4.61
CA ARG A 232 25.33 -5.07 5.04
C ARG A 232 24.49 -4.58 3.87
N ALA A 233 25.14 -4.20 2.76
CA ALA A 233 24.45 -3.81 1.54
C ALA A 233 23.66 -4.98 0.93
N LEU A 234 24.26 -6.17 0.88
CA LEU A 234 23.61 -7.38 0.37
C LEU A 234 22.52 -7.90 1.32
N GLU A 235 22.67 -7.72 2.64
CA GLU A 235 21.65 -7.98 3.66
C GLU A 235 20.44 -7.05 3.51
N THR A 236 20.64 -5.75 3.29
CA THR A 236 19.54 -4.82 2.99
C THR A 236 18.88 -5.14 1.65
N ALA A 237 19.68 -5.49 0.62
CA ALA A 237 19.20 -5.94 -0.69
C ALA A 237 18.36 -7.20 -0.59
N GLY A 238 18.87 -8.18 0.14
CA GLY A 238 18.21 -9.42 0.44
C GLY A 238 16.96 -9.19 1.27
N GLY A 239 16.92 -8.21 2.17
CA GLY A 239 15.71 -7.87 2.91
C GLY A 239 14.65 -7.19 2.06
N PHE A 240 15.04 -6.40 1.06
CA PHE A 240 14.11 -5.84 0.10
C PHE A 240 13.58 -6.91 -0.88
N LEU A 241 14.49 -7.67 -1.52
CA LEU A 241 14.15 -8.78 -2.42
C LEU A 241 13.43 -9.90 -1.67
N GLY A 242 13.84 -10.18 -0.45
CA GLY A 242 13.18 -11.09 0.47
C GLY A 242 11.82 -10.54 0.89
N GLY A 243 11.66 -9.26 1.14
CA GLY A 243 10.33 -8.67 1.38
C GLY A 243 9.40 -8.94 0.20
N MET A 244 9.93 -8.82 -1.02
CA MET A 244 9.26 -9.18 -2.26
C MET A 244 9.06 -10.70 -2.45
N VAL A 245 9.98 -11.55 -1.97
CA VAL A 245 10.03 -13.00 -2.22
C VAL A 245 9.53 -13.86 -1.05
N GLY A 246 9.83 -13.60 0.21
CA GLY A 246 9.26 -14.36 1.33
C GLY A 246 7.88 -13.88 1.80
N GLY A 247 7.32 -12.82 1.23
CA GLY A 247 5.85 -12.71 1.14
C GLY A 247 5.21 -13.88 0.37
N VAL A 248 6.00 -14.58 -0.46
CA VAL A 248 5.60 -15.69 -1.34
C VAL A 248 5.64 -17.05 -0.63
N ALA A 249 6.39 -17.20 0.46
CA ALA A 249 6.59 -18.51 1.12
C ALA A 249 5.51 -18.88 2.16
N GLY A 250 4.62 -17.95 2.53
CA GLY A 250 3.75 -18.11 3.70
C GLY A 250 2.24 -18.13 3.46
N THR A 251 1.73 -17.93 2.24
CA THR A 251 0.28 -17.73 2.05
C THR A 251 -0.33 -18.60 0.94
N LYS A 252 -1.59 -18.99 1.17
CA LYS A 252 -2.39 -19.92 0.35
C LYS A 252 -2.50 -19.54 -1.14
N GLY A 253 -2.30 -18.27 -1.50
CA GLY A 253 -2.40 -17.78 -2.89
C GLY A 253 -1.25 -18.22 -3.81
N THR A 254 -0.03 -18.36 -3.30
CA THR A 254 1.11 -18.80 -4.11
C THR A 254 1.05 -20.29 -4.43
N GLN A 255 0.62 -21.10 -3.45
CA GLN A 255 0.41 -22.54 -3.65
C GLN A 255 -0.67 -22.81 -4.71
N TRP A 256 -1.69 -21.95 -4.79
CA TRP A 256 -2.74 -22.02 -5.80
C TRP A 256 -2.21 -21.72 -7.21
N PHE A 257 -1.42 -20.64 -7.41
CA PHE A 257 -0.90 -20.28 -8.74
C PHE A 257 0.08 -21.33 -9.30
N ASN A 258 1.01 -21.86 -8.49
CA ASN A 258 1.97 -22.89 -8.91
C ASN A 258 1.31 -24.25 -9.21
N LYS A 259 0.15 -24.53 -8.61
CA LYS A 259 -0.67 -25.70 -8.94
C LYS A 259 -1.35 -25.57 -10.32
N ASN A 260 -1.51 -24.33 -10.80
CA ASN A 260 -2.47 -23.99 -11.85
C ASN A 260 -1.84 -23.51 -13.18
N TYR A 261 -0.59 -23.02 -13.18
CA TYR A 261 0.06 -22.48 -14.38
C TYR A 261 1.49 -23.04 -14.58
N GLU A 262 1.91 -23.18 -15.84
CA GLU A 262 3.25 -23.58 -16.28
C GLU A 262 3.80 -22.54 -17.28
N ILE A 263 4.97 -21.97 -17.03
CA ILE A 263 5.62 -21.04 -17.98
C ILE A 263 6.75 -21.78 -18.70
N LYS A 264 6.74 -21.74 -20.03
CA LYS A 264 7.78 -22.25 -20.91
C LYS A 264 8.51 -21.10 -21.58
N TYR A 265 9.79 -21.00 -21.31
CA TYR A 265 10.69 -20.02 -21.91
C TYR A 265 11.31 -20.58 -23.19
N ASN A 266 11.20 -19.84 -24.30
CA ASN A 266 11.85 -20.19 -25.56
C ASN A 266 12.91 -19.13 -25.91
N PRO A 267 14.21 -19.43 -25.72
CA PRO A 267 15.29 -18.49 -25.99
C PRO A 267 15.47 -18.16 -27.49
N ASN A 268 14.87 -18.94 -28.40
CA ASN A 268 15.08 -18.82 -29.84
C ASN A 268 14.05 -17.94 -30.57
N VAL A 269 13.11 -17.33 -29.84
CA VAL A 269 12.08 -16.44 -30.40
C VAL A 269 12.19 -15.09 -29.71
N LEU A 270 12.43 -14.01 -30.46
CA LEU A 270 12.59 -12.67 -29.89
C LEU A 270 11.22 -12.03 -29.62
N SER A 271 10.99 -11.60 -28.38
CA SER A 271 9.84 -10.76 -28.02
C SER A 271 10.12 -9.28 -28.30
N MET A 272 9.11 -8.42 -28.18
CA MET A 272 9.16 -6.97 -28.46
C MET A 272 10.25 -6.20 -27.68
N ASN A 273 10.89 -6.85 -26.70
CA ASN A 273 11.89 -6.27 -25.81
C ASN A 273 13.29 -6.87 -26.02
N GLY A 274 13.49 -7.70 -27.06
CA GLY A 274 14.79 -8.30 -27.38
C GLY A 274 15.24 -9.48 -26.51
N ALA A 275 14.40 -9.93 -25.56
CA ALA A 275 14.59 -11.18 -24.81
C ALA A 275 13.76 -12.33 -25.42
N GLY A 276 14.16 -13.57 -25.14
CA GLY A 276 13.44 -14.77 -25.61
C GLY A 276 11.96 -14.77 -25.21
N ALA A 277 11.13 -15.44 -26.00
CA ALA A 277 9.69 -15.41 -25.84
C ALA A 277 9.26 -16.36 -24.71
N PHE A 278 8.51 -15.83 -23.77
CA PHE A 278 7.86 -16.61 -22.72
C PHE A 278 6.45 -17.00 -23.19
N SER A 279 6.10 -18.26 -22.99
CA SER A 279 4.75 -18.78 -23.22
C SER A 279 4.21 -19.32 -21.90
N VAL A 280 3.07 -18.82 -21.45
CA VAL A 280 2.39 -19.31 -20.25
C VAL A 280 1.33 -20.31 -20.70
N LYS A 281 1.44 -21.57 -20.30
CA LYS A 281 0.42 -22.61 -20.49
C LYS A 281 -0.20 -22.93 -19.14
N SER A 282 -1.52 -22.80 -19.02
CA SER A 282 -2.20 -23.29 -17.81
C SER A 282 -2.01 -24.81 -17.69
N ARG A 283 -1.75 -25.29 -16.48
CA ARG A 283 -1.83 -26.72 -16.13
C ARG A 283 -3.27 -27.13 -15.80
N ILE A 284 -4.14 -26.14 -15.56
CA ILE A 284 -5.59 -26.34 -15.48
C ILE A 284 -6.14 -26.57 -16.90
N PRO A 285 -6.98 -27.60 -17.12
CA PRO A 285 -7.79 -27.66 -18.34
C PRO A 285 -8.57 -26.34 -18.46
N PRO A 286 -8.65 -25.77 -19.66
CA PRO A 286 -8.85 -24.33 -19.79
C PRO A 286 -10.22 -23.87 -19.28
N SER A 287 -10.26 -23.28 -18.07
CA SER A 287 -11.08 -22.10 -17.69
C SER A 287 -10.82 -21.64 -16.24
N GLU A 288 -9.71 -20.93 -16.06
CA GLU A 288 -9.70 -19.61 -15.38
C GLU A 288 -8.86 -18.66 -16.28
N GLY A 289 -9.33 -18.15 -17.42
CA GLY A 289 -10.65 -18.27 -18.06
C GLY A 289 -11.59 -17.11 -17.73
N LEU A 290 -11.34 -15.92 -18.27
CA LEU A 290 -12.47 -15.12 -18.75
C LEU A 290 -12.37 -15.11 -20.28
N SER A 291 -12.91 -16.16 -20.88
CA SER A 291 -13.48 -16.07 -22.21
C SER A 291 -14.49 -14.90 -22.22
N PRO A 292 -14.76 -14.24 -23.36
CA PRO A 292 -15.90 -13.32 -23.48
C PRO A 292 -17.24 -13.90 -22.97
N ASN A 293 -17.30 -15.22 -22.70
CA ASN A 293 -18.45 -15.99 -22.23
C ASN A 293 -18.48 -16.36 -20.74
N ASP A 294 -17.43 -16.07 -19.97
CA ASP A 294 -17.40 -16.42 -18.54
C ASP A 294 -17.92 -15.25 -17.66
N PRO A 295 -18.65 -15.53 -16.57
CA PRO A 295 -19.41 -14.51 -15.86
C PRO A 295 -18.56 -13.64 -14.93
N TYR A 296 -18.64 -12.31 -15.11
CA TYR A 296 -17.90 -11.31 -14.33
C TYR A 296 -18.66 -10.87 -13.07
N ILE A 297 -17.97 -10.69 -11.93
CA ILE A 297 -18.57 -10.16 -10.69
C ILE A 297 -17.59 -9.35 -9.84
N LEU A 298 -18.08 -8.26 -9.26
CA LEU A 298 -17.36 -7.43 -8.29
C LEU A 298 -18.27 -7.11 -7.09
N PHE A 299 -17.83 -7.44 -5.88
CA PHE A 299 -18.62 -7.23 -4.66
C PHE A 299 -18.55 -5.75 -4.20
N ASN A 300 -19.68 -5.04 -4.26
CA ASN A 300 -19.75 -3.59 -3.95
C ASN A 300 -19.77 -3.32 -2.44
N LYS A 301 -19.44 -2.10 -2.00
CA LYS A 301 -19.72 -1.65 -0.62
C LYS A 301 -21.19 -1.22 -0.47
N THR A 302 -21.78 -1.38 0.71
CA THR A 302 -23.25 -1.34 0.93
C THR A 302 -23.72 -0.07 1.65
N TYR A 303 -23.35 1.12 1.17
CA TYR A 303 -23.83 2.40 1.75
C TYR A 303 -23.91 3.52 0.71
N LYS A 304 -24.68 4.58 1.02
CA LYS A 304 -25.12 5.66 0.10
C LYS A 304 -24.00 6.40 -0.68
N ASP A 305 -22.74 6.27 -0.28
CA ASP A 305 -21.58 6.91 -0.93
C ASP A 305 -20.40 5.95 -1.14
N ALA A 306 -20.69 4.65 -1.18
CA ALA A 306 -19.74 3.60 -1.44
C ALA A 306 -19.03 3.79 -2.79
N ARG A 307 -17.69 3.88 -2.76
CA ARG A 307 -16.84 3.76 -3.94
C ARG A 307 -16.24 2.35 -4.04
N PRO A 308 -16.03 1.84 -5.26
CA PRO A 308 -16.31 2.48 -6.55
C PRO A 308 -17.78 2.36 -6.97
N GLN A 309 -18.34 3.43 -7.55
CA GLN A 309 -19.63 3.38 -8.24
C GLN A 309 -19.40 2.75 -9.63
N PRO A 310 -20.14 1.70 -10.02
CA PRO A 310 -19.91 1.02 -11.28
C PRO A 310 -20.15 1.97 -12.46
N ARG A 311 -19.12 2.21 -13.28
CA ARG A 311 -19.18 2.97 -14.53
C ARG A 311 -18.28 2.29 -15.56
N GLY A 312 -18.73 2.23 -16.80
CA GLY A 312 -17.95 1.68 -17.92
C GLY A 312 -18.44 0.31 -18.41
N GLN A 313 -17.58 -0.35 -19.20
CA GLN A 313 -17.79 -1.69 -19.72
C GLN A 313 -16.95 -2.71 -18.94
N GLY A 314 -17.51 -3.89 -18.71
CA GLY A 314 -16.79 -5.02 -18.11
C GLY A 314 -16.00 -5.82 -19.15
N PRO A 315 -15.30 -6.87 -18.70
CA PRO A 315 -14.43 -7.68 -19.56
C PRO A 315 -15.17 -8.49 -20.63
N GLY A 316 -16.46 -8.80 -20.45
CA GLY A 316 -17.32 -9.41 -21.46
C GLY A 316 -17.89 -8.42 -22.49
N GLY A 317 -17.60 -7.12 -22.36
CA GLY A 317 -18.11 -6.05 -23.23
C GLY A 317 -19.50 -5.55 -22.86
N GLY A 318 -20.06 -6.01 -21.73
CA GLY A 318 -21.33 -5.53 -21.19
C GLY A 318 -21.13 -4.26 -20.37
N ARG A 319 -22.21 -3.49 -20.15
CA ARG A 319 -22.20 -2.34 -19.23
C ARG A 319 -22.20 -2.85 -17.80
N LEU A 320 -21.39 -2.24 -16.93
CA LEU A 320 -21.39 -2.58 -15.51
C LEU A 320 -22.62 -2.02 -14.80
N GLN A 321 -23.38 -2.87 -14.12
CA GLN A 321 -24.52 -2.50 -13.30
C GLN A 321 -24.53 -3.23 -11.96
N ALA A 322 -25.02 -2.54 -10.93
CA ALA A 322 -25.21 -3.15 -9.63
C ALA A 322 -26.49 -4.01 -9.63
N ASN A 323 -26.36 -5.25 -9.20
CA ASN A 323 -27.44 -6.19 -8.94
C ASN A 323 -27.51 -6.49 -7.44
N HIS A 324 -28.72 -6.65 -6.91
CA HIS A 324 -28.91 -7.13 -5.54
C HIS A 324 -29.19 -8.63 -5.55
N GLY A 325 -28.59 -9.36 -4.60
CA GLY A 325 -28.83 -10.80 -4.42
C GLY A 325 -30.31 -11.11 -4.22
N LEU A 326 -30.92 -10.55 -3.17
CA LEU A 326 -32.37 -10.51 -3.01
C LEU A 326 -32.97 -9.47 -3.97
N GLN A 327 -34.07 -9.80 -4.65
CA GLN A 327 -34.73 -8.87 -5.55
C GLN A 327 -35.16 -7.61 -4.79
N GLY A 328 -34.58 -6.46 -5.13
CA GLY A 328 -34.74 -5.23 -4.34
C GLY A 328 -36.20 -4.80 -4.12
N LYS A 329 -37.10 -5.04 -5.09
CA LYS A 329 -38.54 -4.75 -4.93
C LYS A 329 -39.25 -5.72 -3.98
N TRP A 330 -38.91 -7.00 -4.03
CA TRP A 330 -39.44 -8.00 -3.09
C TRP A 330 -38.95 -7.69 -1.66
N ALA A 331 -37.65 -7.41 -1.50
CA ALA A 331 -37.06 -7.08 -0.20
C ALA A 331 -37.67 -5.81 0.40
N LYS A 332 -37.92 -4.79 -0.43
CA LYS A 332 -38.58 -3.56 0.00
C LYS A 332 -40.04 -3.75 0.42
N GLU A 333 -40.75 -4.71 -0.16
CA GLU A 333 -42.13 -5.01 0.24
C GLU A 333 -42.15 -5.82 1.54
N ASN A 334 -41.38 -6.90 1.61
CA ASN A 334 -41.47 -7.89 2.68
C ASN A 334 -40.59 -7.59 3.90
N LEU A 335 -39.48 -6.88 3.71
CA LEU A 335 -38.51 -6.58 4.77
C LEU A 335 -38.62 -5.16 5.34
N ARG A 336 -39.50 -4.31 4.78
CA ARG A 336 -39.68 -2.92 5.25
C ARG A 336 -40.06 -2.82 6.73
N GLN A 337 -40.86 -3.76 7.23
CA GLN A 337 -41.25 -3.82 8.64
C GLN A 337 -40.05 -4.03 9.59
N TYR A 338 -38.95 -4.58 9.09
CA TYR A 338 -37.71 -4.81 9.84
C TYR A 338 -36.68 -3.68 9.66
N GLY A 339 -37.06 -2.58 9.00
CA GLY A 339 -36.16 -1.43 8.80
C GLY A 339 -35.22 -1.56 7.60
N TYR A 340 -35.54 -2.42 6.62
CA TYR A 340 -34.77 -2.56 5.38
C TYR A 340 -34.64 -1.23 4.61
N ASP A 341 -33.40 -0.87 4.24
CA ASP A 341 -33.06 0.25 3.36
C ASP A 341 -32.32 -0.27 2.11
N ASP A 342 -32.88 -0.02 0.93
CA ASP A 342 -32.33 -0.46 -0.34
C ASP A 342 -30.94 0.13 -0.63
N ARG A 343 -30.62 1.29 -0.07
CA ARG A 343 -29.30 1.94 -0.23
C ARG A 343 -28.20 1.30 0.61
N LEU A 344 -28.57 0.50 1.61
CA LEU A 344 -27.65 -0.19 2.51
C LEU A 344 -27.58 -1.69 2.23
N ALA A 345 -28.35 -2.19 1.26
CA ALA A 345 -28.41 -3.59 0.91
C ALA A 345 -27.13 -4.06 0.18
N PRO A 346 -26.72 -5.32 0.35
CA PRO A 346 -25.66 -5.93 -0.41
C PRO A 346 -25.96 -5.91 -1.90
N ALA A 347 -24.96 -5.51 -2.68
CA ALA A 347 -25.02 -5.47 -4.14
C ALA A 347 -23.70 -5.95 -4.74
N GLU A 348 -23.79 -6.51 -5.94
CA GLU A 348 -22.68 -6.97 -6.76
C GLU A 348 -22.73 -6.25 -8.11
N THR A 349 -21.59 -5.77 -8.59
CA THR A 349 -21.46 -5.24 -9.94
C THR A 349 -21.22 -6.39 -10.91
N ILE A 350 -22.11 -6.53 -11.88
CA ILE A 350 -22.10 -7.58 -12.91
C ILE A 350 -22.40 -6.95 -14.28
N GLU A 351 -22.16 -7.67 -15.37
CA GLU A 351 -22.35 -7.11 -16.71
C GLU A 351 -23.83 -7.18 -17.15
N THR A 352 -24.25 -6.19 -17.95
CA THR A 352 -25.56 -6.12 -18.60
C THR A 352 -25.40 -5.75 -20.07
N GLY A 353 -26.35 -6.10 -20.93
CA GLY A 353 -26.31 -5.72 -22.33
C GLY A 353 -27.50 -6.24 -23.14
N ALA A 354 -27.74 -5.60 -24.29
CA ALA A 354 -28.86 -5.93 -25.18
C ALA A 354 -28.49 -6.95 -26.27
N THR A 355 -27.20 -7.09 -26.57
CA THR A 355 -26.68 -7.92 -27.68
C THR A 355 -26.28 -9.33 -27.25
N LYS A 356 -26.14 -9.57 -25.95
CA LYS A 356 -25.81 -10.87 -25.33
C LYS A 356 -26.50 -10.97 -23.96
N PRO A 357 -26.98 -12.16 -23.54
CA PRO A 357 -27.53 -12.34 -22.20
C PRO A 357 -26.40 -12.34 -21.17
N PHE A 358 -25.98 -11.15 -20.74
CA PHE A 358 -25.08 -10.98 -19.60
C PHE A 358 -25.78 -11.32 -18.29
N GLU A 359 -25.00 -11.50 -17.23
CA GLU A 359 -25.43 -12.08 -15.95
C GLU A 359 -26.58 -11.29 -15.33
N HIS A 360 -26.50 -9.95 -15.40
CA HIS A 360 -27.58 -9.08 -14.91
C HIS A 360 -28.89 -9.33 -15.64
N THR A 361 -28.83 -9.54 -16.96
CA THR A 361 -29.99 -9.80 -17.79
C THR A 361 -30.58 -11.18 -17.47
N ILE A 362 -29.73 -12.20 -17.29
CA ILE A 362 -30.17 -13.56 -16.94
C ILE A 362 -30.89 -13.56 -15.58
N ILE A 363 -30.26 -12.97 -14.55
CA ILE A 363 -30.81 -12.92 -13.19
C ILE A 363 -32.12 -12.13 -13.19
N SER A 364 -32.13 -10.93 -13.80
CA SER A 364 -33.33 -10.09 -13.87
C SER A 364 -34.49 -10.77 -14.60
N ASN A 365 -34.22 -11.48 -15.70
CA ASN A 365 -35.24 -12.19 -16.46
C ASN A 365 -35.86 -13.34 -15.65
N ARG A 366 -35.05 -14.08 -14.89
CA ARG A 366 -35.53 -15.17 -14.03
C ARG A 366 -36.37 -14.64 -12.86
N GLN A 367 -35.94 -13.56 -12.21
CA GLN A 367 -36.74 -12.87 -11.20
C GLN A 367 -38.09 -12.38 -11.76
N ASN A 368 -38.09 -11.77 -12.94
CA ASN A 368 -39.31 -11.32 -13.60
C ASN A 368 -40.22 -12.47 -14.03
N ALA A 369 -39.65 -13.58 -14.51
CA ALA A 369 -40.40 -14.78 -14.90
C ALA A 369 -41.11 -15.40 -13.69
N ARG A 370 -40.44 -15.51 -12.53
CA ARG A 370 -41.09 -15.98 -11.29
C ARG A 370 -42.19 -15.03 -10.84
N ALA A 371 -41.96 -13.72 -10.89
CA ALA A 371 -42.98 -12.73 -10.57
C ALA A 371 -44.20 -12.82 -11.51
N ALA A 372 -43.98 -13.06 -12.81
CA ALA A 372 -45.04 -13.24 -13.80
C ALA A 372 -45.81 -14.56 -13.59
N ALA A 373 -45.11 -15.66 -13.30
CA ALA A 373 -45.74 -16.96 -13.00
C ALA A 373 -46.67 -16.87 -11.78
N ARG A 374 -46.23 -16.20 -10.70
CA ARG A 374 -47.09 -15.96 -9.52
C ARG A 374 -48.37 -15.19 -9.87
N LEU A 375 -48.26 -14.16 -10.70
CA LEU A 375 -49.42 -13.39 -11.15
C LEU A 375 -50.37 -14.22 -12.02
N ALA A 376 -49.83 -15.08 -12.88
CA ALA A 376 -50.63 -16.01 -13.70
C ALA A 376 -51.39 -17.03 -12.82
N ASP A 377 -50.80 -17.44 -11.71
CA ASP A 377 -51.43 -18.32 -10.71
C ASP A 377 -52.38 -17.59 -9.75
N GLY A 378 -52.65 -16.29 -9.97
CA GLY A 378 -53.51 -15.47 -9.11
C GLY A 378 -52.89 -15.12 -7.75
N LYS A 379 -51.59 -15.37 -7.55
CA LYS A 379 -50.86 -15.05 -6.32
C LYS A 379 -50.32 -13.61 -6.36
N GLY A 380 -50.04 -13.05 -5.18
CA GLY A 380 -49.39 -11.75 -5.07
C GLY A 380 -48.00 -11.75 -5.71
N LYS A 381 -47.65 -10.68 -6.43
CA LYS A 381 -46.37 -10.55 -7.14
C LYS A 381 -45.14 -10.81 -6.25
N TRP A 382 -45.23 -10.42 -4.98
CA TRP A 382 -44.16 -10.51 -3.98
C TRP A 382 -44.46 -11.52 -2.86
N SER A 383 -45.35 -12.48 -3.11
CA SER A 383 -45.91 -13.37 -2.07
C SER A 383 -45.03 -14.58 -1.70
N SER A 384 -43.85 -14.73 -2.30
CA SER A 384 -42.87 -15.75 -1.91
C SER A 384 -42.32 -15.49 -0.52
N THR A 385 -41.86 -16.55 0.13
CA THR A 385 -41.17 -16.50 1.42
C THR A 385 -39.71 -16.06 1.26
N LEU A 386 -39.08 -15.63 2.36
CA LEU A 386 -37.67 -15.27 2.37
C LEU A 386 -36.76 -16.44 2.00
N ASP A 387 -37.04 -17.63 2.54
CA ASP A 387 -36.25 -18.83 2.30
C ASP A 387 -36.30 -19.23 0.81
N GLU A 388 -37.48 -19.15 0.19
CA GLU A 388 -37.63 -19.34 -1.26
C GLU A 388 -36.82 -18.31 -2.06
N GLU A 389 -36.81 -17.03 -1.67
CA GLU A 389 -36.04 -16.00 -2.37
C GLU A 389 -34.52 -16.18 -2.22
N LEU A 390 -34.04 -16.68 -1.08
CA LEU A 390 -32.63 -17.04 -0.88
C LEU A 390 -32.22 -18.22 -1.77
N GLU A 391 -33.08 -19.25 -1.86
CA GLU A 391 -32.87 -20.36 -2.81
C GLU A 391 -32.89 -19.88 -4.26
N PHE A 392 -33.81 -18.98 -4.60
CA PHE A 392 -33.86 -18.39 -5.95
C PHE A 392 -32.62 -17.55 -6.26
N THR A 393 -32.06 -16.81 -5.30
CA THR A 393 -30.77 -16.13 -5.46
C THR A 393 -29.69 -17.14 -5.84
N ALA A 394 -29.57 -18.25 -5.11
CA ALA A 394 -28.58 -19.28 -5.44
C ALA A 394 -28.78 -19.84 -6.86
N GLN A 395 -30.03 -20.19 -7.21
CA GLN A 395 -30.38 -20.74 -8.52
C GLN A 395 -30.15 -19.75 -9.66
N ASP A 396 -30.41 -18.46 -9.45
CA ASP A 396 -30.26 -17.43 -10.48
C ASP A 396 -28.80 -17.14 -10.78
N TYR A 397 -27.97 -17.02 -9.75
CA TYR A 397 -26.53 -16.84 -9.95
C TYR A 397 -25.90 -18.12 -10.52
N LYS A 398 -26.37 -19.31 -10.13
CA LYS A 398 -25.96 -20.57 -10.78
C LYS A 398 -26.34 -20.59 -12.26
N ALA A 399 -27.55 -20.14 -12.61
CA ALA A 399 -28.02 -20.05 -14.00
C ALA A 399 -27.29 -18.98 -14.81
N ALA A 400 -26.79 -17.93 -14.15
CA ALA A 400 -25.88 -16.94 -14.73
C ALA A 400 -24.43 -17.42 -14.86
N GLY A 401 -24.15 -18.66 -14.44
CA GLY A 401 -22.85 -19.32 -14.62
C GLY A 401 -21.86 -19.15 -13.46
N TYR A 402 -22.27 -18.55 -12.33
CA TYR A 402 -21.38 -18.36 -11.19
C TYR A 402 -21.09 -19.67 -10.45
N SER A 403 -19.86 -19.77 -9.93
CA SER A 403 -19.40 -20.91 -9.14
C SER A 403 -20.06 -20.97 -7.76
N ASP A 404 -20.05 -22.15 -7.14
CA ASP A 404 -20.67 -22.32 -5.82
C ASP A 404 -19.99 -21.48 -4.74
N GLU A 405 -18.67 -21.29 -4.85
CA GLU A 405 -17.91 -20.38 -3.97
C GLU A 405 -18.39 -18.91 -4.11
N THR A 406 -18.68 -18.47 -5.33
CA THR A 406 -19.18 -17.12 -5.59
C THR A 406 -20.58 -16.95 -5.02
N ILE A 407 -21.44 -17.94 -5.22
CA ILE A 407 -22.80 -17.97 -4.69
C ILE A 407 -22.79 -17.95 -3.16
N SER A 408 -21.89 -18.73 -2.52
CA SER A 408 -21.70 -18.74 -1.07
C SER A 408 -21.36 -17.33 -0.54
N LYS A 409 -20.47 -16.60 -1.22
CA LYS A 409 -20.12 -15.21 -0.87
C LYS A 409 -21.30 -14.25 -1.03
N ILE A 410 -22.15 -14.44 -2.04
CA ILE A 410 -23.34 -13.61 -2.25
C ILE A 410 -24.35 -13.84 -1.12
N LEU A 411 -24.59 -15.11 -0.76
CA LEU A 411 -25.52 -15.51 0.29
C LEU A 411 -25.05 -15.07 1.67
N ASP A 412 -23.76 -15.24 2.01
CA ASP A 412 -23.16 -14.75 3.27
C ASP A 412 -23.41 -13.25 3.47
N ARG A 413 -23.42 -12.46 2.40
CA ARG A 413 -23.74 -11.03 2.48
C ARG A 413 -25.23 -10.76 2.71
N GLN A 414 -26.12 -11.60 2.17
CA GLN A 414 -27.55 -11.51 2.48
C GLN A 414 -27.79 -11.88 3.94
N TYR A 415 -27.18 -12.97 4.43
CA TYR A 415 -27.28 -13.43 5.80
C TYR A 415 -26.82 -12.34 6.79
N LYS A 416 -25.66 -11.73 6.57
CA LYS A 416 -25.18 -10.61 7.40
C LYS A 416 -26.13 -9.41 7.44
N MET A 417 -26.81 -9.13 6.33
CA MET A 417 -27.83 -8.08 6.30
C MET A 417 -29.07 -8.49 7.11
N LEU A 418 -29.56 -9.71 6.92
CA LEU A 418 -30.73 -10.25 7.61
C LEU A 418 -30.50 -10.34 9.12
N ASP A 419 -29.31 -10.79 9.54
CA ASP A 419 -28.87 -10.80 10.94
C ASP A 419 -28.95 -9.38 11.54
N LYS A 420 -28.46 -8.38 10.82
CA LYS A 420 -28.48 -6.97 11.26
C LYS A 420 -29.90 -6.41 11.36
N LEU A 421 -30.82 -6.88 10.51
CA LEU A 421 -32.23 -6.52 10.53
C LEU A 421 -33.04 -7.38 11.51
N ASN A 422 -32.40 -8.36 12.17
CA ASN A 422 -33.02 -9.33 13.06
C ASN A 422 -34.19 -10.09 12.40
N VAL A 423 -34.00 -10.45 11.12
CA VAL A 423 -34.97 -11.22 10.32
C VAL A 423 -34.60 -12.70 10.39
N PRO A 424 -35.51 -13.61 10.80
CA PRO A 424 -35.22 -15.04 10.78
C PRO A 424 -35.17 -15.58 9.34
N TYR A 425 -34.20 -16.45 9.05
CA TYR A 425 -34.05 -17.13 7.76
C TYR A 425 -33.48 -18.54 7.96
N THR A 426 -33.69 -19.40 6.96
CA THR A 426 -33.04 -20.70 6.84
C THR A 426 -31.87 -20.59 5.86
N PRO A 427 -30.61 -20.92 6.24
CA PRO A 427 -29.51 -20.95 5.31
C PRO A 427 -29.75 -21.95 4.17
N VAL A 428 -29.44 -21.55 2.93
CA VAL A 428 -29.56 -22.40 1.75
C VAL A 428 -28.58 -23.57 1.85
N ALA A 429 -29.07 -24.80 1.79
CA ALA A 429 -28.24 -25.98 1.88
C ALA A 429 -27.19 -26.02 0.76
N GLY A 430 -25.91 -26.22 1.14
CA GLY A 430 -24.79 -26.31 0.20
C GLY A 430 -24.06 -24.99 -0.06
N TYR A 431 -24.39 -23.90 0.63
CA TYR A 431 -23.75 -22.58 0.48
C TYR A 431 -23.50 -21.86 1.81
#